data_AF-A0A9D1Q6H5-F1
#
_entry.id   AF-A0A9D1Q6H5-F1
#
_cell.length_a   1.000
_cell.length_b   1.000
_cell.length_c   1.000
_cell.angle_alpha   90.00
_cell.angle_beta   90.00
_cell.angle_gamma   90.00
#
_symmetry.space_group_name_H-M   'P 1'
#
loop_
_entity.id
_entity.type
_entity.pdbx_description
1 polymer ?
#
loop_
_entity_poly.entity_id
_entity_poly.type
_entity_poly.pdbx_seq_one_letter_code
_entity_poly.pdbx_strand_id
1 'polypeptide(L)'
;ILMTTITLLGAGYLLWLGTNLVRSPSRPSEASVADMNSSKSWAVKGFFVSGLNPKVLLLFLALLPQFTDPGSSWALPIQLVLLGLIHIFSSAIIYSLVGYCSQAVLQTRPSAALIVSRISGFLMIIIALLLIIGQLRG
;
A
#
# COMPACT_ATOMS: atom_id res chain seq x y z
N ILE A 1 -22.57 6.76 -1.67
CA ILE A 1 -22.05 8.15 -1.66
C ILE A 1 -20.65 8.22 -1.03
N LEU A 2 -20.46 8.03 0.29
CA LEU A 2 -19.13 8.16 0.92
C LEU A 2 -18.06 7.23 0.31
N MET A 3 -18.35 5.92 0.17
CA MET A 3 -17.42 4.96 -0.44
C MET A 3 -17.11 5.29 -1.90
N THR A 4 -18.11 5.78 -2.64
CA THR A 4 -17.97 6.21 -4.04
C THR A 4 -17.01 7.39 -4.14
N THR A 5 -17.19 8.42 -3.31
CA THR A 5 -16.31 9.60 -3.25
C THR A 5 -14.87 9.22 -2.90
N ILE A 6 -14.68 8.38 -1.88
CA ILE A 6 -13.34 7.90 -1.49
C ILE A 6 -12.70 7.10 -2.64
N THR A 7 -13.47 6.25 -3.33
CA THR A 7 -12.96 5.44 -4.45
C THR A 7 -12.55 6.33 -5.64
N LEU A 8 -13.36 7.33 -6.00
CA LEU A 8 -13.07 8.27 -7.09
C LEU A 8 -11.86 9.15 -6.78
N LEU A 9 -11.73 9.66 -5.55
CA LEU A 9 -10.55 10.41 -5.12
C LEU A 9 -9.29 9.54 -5.16
N GLY A 10 -9.38 8.29 -4.68
CA GLY A 10 -8.29 7.33 -4.76
C GLY A 10 -7.88 7.01 -6.20
N ALA A 11 -8.86 6.81 -7.10
CA ALA A 11 -8.59 6.56 -8.51
C ALA A 11 -7.94 7.78 -9.20
N GLY A 12 -8.40 8.99 -8.92
CA GLY A 12 -7.77 10.23 -9.41
C GLY A 12 -6.31 10.35 -8.95
N TYR A 13 -6.05 10.04 -7.68
CA TYR A 13 -4.68 10.03 -7.14
C TYR A 13 -3.80 8.96 -7.80
N LEU A 14 -4.32 7.74 -8.02
CA LEU A 14 -3.60 6.67 -8.73
C LEU A 14 -3.29 7.05 -10.18
N LEU A 15 -4.22 7.71 -10.89
CA LEU A 15 -3.98 8.25 -12.23
C LEU A 15 -2.85 9.28 -12.22
N TRP A 16 -2.88 10.24 -11.30
CA TRP A 16 -1.84 11.25 -11.17
C TRP A 16 -0.48 10.62 -10.84
N LEU A 17 -0.42 9.67 -9.91
CA LEU A 17 0.83 9.03 -9.52
C LEU A 17 1.37 8.11 -10.63
N GLY A 18 0.52 7.32 -11.26
CA GLY A 18 0.91 6.45 -12.39
C GLY A 18 1.38 7.25 -13.60
N THR A 19 0.72 8.35 -13.95
CA THR A 19 1.15 9.24 -15.04
C THR A 19 2.49 9.92 -14.74
N ASN A 20 2.72 10.37 -13.50
CA ASN A 20 4.02 10.89 -13.09
C ASN A 20 5.12 9.82 -13.16
N LEU A 21 4.84 8.58 -12.76
CA LEU A 21 5.82 7.49 -12.77
C LEU A 21 6.20 7.05 -14.20
N VAL A 22 5.26 7.14 -15.16
CA VAL A 22 5.52 6.88 -16.58
C VAL A 22 6.29 8.03 -17.25
N ARG A 23 5.96 9.29 -16.91
CA ARG A 23 6.59 10.49 -17.49
C ARG A 23 7.99 10.77 -16.92
N SER A 24 8.16 10.58 -15.62
CA SER A 24 9.38 10.84 -14.87
C SER A 24 9.75 9.60 -14.03
N PRO A 25 10.26 8.53 -14.67
CA PRO A 25 10.62 7.30 -13.98
C PRO A 25 11.76 7.56 -12.98
N SER A 26 11.69 6.90 -11.81
CA SER A 26 12.62 7.11 -10.71
C SER A 26 14.06 6.85 -11.17
N ARG A 27 14.90 7.88 -11.11
CA ARG A 27 16.34 7.77 -11.37
C ARG A 27 17.06 7.52 -10.04
N PRO A 28 17.95 6.51 -9.95
CA PRO A 28 18.67 6.20 -8.71
C PRO A 28 19.54 7.34 -8.14
N SER A 29 19.83 8.38 -8.94
CA SER A 29 20.83 9.43 -8.60
C SER A 29 20.27 10.70 -7.95
N GLU A 30 18.95 10.84 -7.77
CA GLU A 30 18.33 12.10 -7.29
C GLU A 30 17.83 12.05 -5.84
N ALA A 31 18.17 11.03 -5.05
CA ALA A 31 17.83 11.02 -3.62
C ALA A 31 18.71 12.03 -2.88
N SER A 32 18.23 13.27 -2.74
CA SER A 32 18.92 14.33 -2.01
C SER A 32 18.60 14.22 -0.51
N VAL A 33 19.49 14.72 0.35
CA VAL A 33 19.37 14.69 1.82
C VAL A 33 18.04 15.31 2.32
N ALA A 34 17.34 16.10 1.51
CA ALA A 34 16.00 16.62 1.78
C ALA A 34 14.90 15.52 1.89
N ASP A 35 15.10 14.35 1.29
CA ASP A 35 14.11 13.26 1.25
C ASP A 35 13.96 12.52 2.60
N MET A 36 14.95 12.60 3.49
CA MET A 36 14.90 11.95 4.81
C MET A 36 13.88 12.59 5.77
N ASN A 37 13.67 13.91 5.69
CA ASN A 37 12.58 14.58 6.44
C ASN A 37 11.20 14.24 5.86
N SER A 38 11.14 13.87 4.58
CA SER A 38 9.92 13.44 3.87
C SER A 38 9.47 12.04 4.30
N SER A 39 10.41 11.13 4.60
CA SER A 39 10.12 9.72 4.89
C SER A 39 9.14 9.50 6.06
N LYS A 40 9.28 10.26 7.16
CA LYS A 40 8.30 10.22 8.27
C LYS A 40 6.93 10.75 7.86
N SER A 41 6.88 11.79 7.03
CA SER A 41 5.64 12.37 6.51
C SER A 41 4.90 11.37 5.61
N TRP A 42 5.63 10.62 4.77
CA TRP A 42 5.07 9.54 3.95
C TRP A 42 4.59 8.36 4.80
N ALA A 43 5.32 7.97 5.84
CA ALA A 43 4.89 6.92 6.76
C ALA A 43 3.59 7.29 7.49
N VAL A 44 3.50 8.52 8.00
CA VAL A 44 2.28 9.02 8.66
C VAL A 44 1.12 9.11 7.67
N LYS A 45 1.35 9.66 6.47
CA LYS A 45 0.32 9.68 5.41
C LYS A 45 -0.15 8.27 5.05
N GLY A 46 0.76 7.33 4.87
CA GLY A 46 0.44 5.93 4.58
C GLY A 46 -0.34 5.27 5.71
N PHE A 47 0.01 5.54 6.97
CA PHE A 47 -0.71 5.04 8.13
C PHE A 47 -2.14 5.55 8.17
N PHE A 48 -2.35 6.87 7.97
CA PHE A 48 -3.70 7.42 7.93
C PHE A 48 -4.49 6.95 6.70
N VAL A 49 -3.88 6.89 5.52
CA VAL A 49 -4.55 6.44 4.28
C VAL A 49 -4.97 4.96 4.38
N SER A 50 -4.10 4.09 4.87
CA SER A 50 -4.40 2.66 5.02
C SER A 50 -5.26 2.36 6.24
N GLY A 51 -5.02 3.05 7.36
CA GLY A 51 -5.75 2.86 8.62
C GLY A 51 -7.19 3.38 8.55
N LEU A 52 -7.46 4.45 7.81
CA LEU A 52 -8.81 4.93 7.51
C LEU A 52 -9.43 4.23 6.30
N ASN A 53 -8.95 3.05 5.89
CA ASN A 53 -9.62 2.24 4.89
C ASN A 53 -10.67 1.32 5.56
N PRO A 54 -11.93 1.76 5.72
CA PRO A 54 -12.96 0.98 6.41
C PRO A 54 -13.19 -0.38 5.74
N LYS A 55 -12.94 -0.51 4.43
CA LYS A 55 -13.20 -1.75 3.70
C LYS A 55 -12.20 -2.85 4.07
N VAL A 56 -10.93 -2.48 4.20
CA VAL A 56 -9.88 -3.42 4.65
C VAL A 56 -10.06 -3.77 6.12
N LEU A 57 -10.41 -2.78 6.95
CA LEU A 57 -10.69 -3.02 8.37
C LEU A 57 -11.85 -4.00 8.57
N LEU A 58 -12.96 -3.81 7.85
CA LEU A 58 -14.12 -4.71 7.90
C LEU A 58 -13.79 -6.12 7.41
N LEU A 59 -12.95 -6.25 6.38
CA LEU A 59 -12.48 -7.55 5.91
C LEU A 59 -11.67 -8.27 7.00
N PHE A 60 -10.71 -7.58 7.63
CA PHE A 60 -9.93 -8.15 8.73
C PHE A 60 -10.82 -8.51 9.92
N LEU A 61 -11.77 -7.65 10.29
CA LEU A 61 -12.70 -7.92 11.39
C LEU A 61 -13.64 -9.09 11.10
N ALA A 62 -13.94 -9.36 9.83
CA ALA A 62 -14.76 -10.51 9.42
C ALA A 62 -13.95 -11.83 9.32
N LEU A 63 -12.66 -11.75 8.99
CA LEU A 63 -11.79 -12.91 8.81
C LEU A 63 -11.05 -13.31 10.09
N LEU A 64 -10.54 -12.36 10.87
CA LEU A 64 -9.73 -12.62 12.05
C LEU A 64 -10.45 -13.48 13.12
N PRO A 65 -11.74 -13.26 13.42
CA PRO A 65 -12.45 -14.12 14.37
C PRO A 65 -12.52 -15.59 13.95
N GLN A 66 -12.42 -15.90 12.65
CA GLN A 66 -12.42 -17.29 12.16
C GLN A 66 -11.14 -18.04 12.57
N PHE A 67 -10.07 -17.31 12.90
CA PHE A 67 -8.81 -17.86 13.39
C PHE A 67 -8.69 -17.79 14.93
N THR A 68 -9.77 -17.39 15.63
CA THR A 68 -9.82 -17.36 17.09
C THR A 68 -10.52 -18.60 17.64
N ASP A 69 -10.10 -19.06 18.81
CA ASP A 69 -10.69 -20.20 19.49
C ASP A 69 -11.61 -19.72 20.63
N PRO A 70 -12.94 -19.91 20.53
CA PRO A 70 -13.89 -19.54 21.59
C PRO A 70 -13.72 -20.37 22.87
N GLY A 71 -13.07 -21.54 22.82
CA GLY A 71 -12.83 -22.43 23.96
C GLY A 71 -11.53 -22.14 24.72
N SER A 72 -10.72 -21.20 24.23
CA SER A 72 -9.48 -20.78 24.86
C SER A 72 -9.72 -20.00 26.16
N SER A 73 -8.76 -20.06 27.10
CA SER A 73 -8.75 -19.24 28.31
C SER A 73 -8.54 -17.75 28.05
N TRP A 74 -8.21 -17.36 26.81
CA TRP A 74 -7.92 -15.99 26.41
C TRP A 74 -9.17 -15.33 25.83
N ALA A 75 -9.53 -14.15 26.35
CA ALA A 75 -10.66 -13.38 25.83
C ALA A 75 -10.48 -13.03 24.34
N LEU A 76 -11.57 -13.06 23.58
CA LEU A 76 -11.60 -12.80 22.14
C LEU A 76 -10.85 -11.52 21.72
N PRO A 77 -10.98 -10.36 22.41
CA PRO A 77 -10.23 -9.15 22.04
C PRO A 77 -8.71 -9.34 22.10
N ILE A 78 -8.21 -10.13 23.04
CA ILE A 78 -6.77 -10.38 23.22
C ILE A 78 -6.25 -11.23 22.05
N GLN A 79 -7.00 -12.26 21.63
CA GLN A 79 -6.64 -13.08 20.48
C GLN A 79 -6.59 -12.23 19.19
N LEU A 80 -7.56 -11.35 18.99
CA LEU A 80 -7.60 -10.44 17.84
C LEU A 80 -6.41 -9.46 17.83
N VAL A 81 -6.06 -8.87 18.98
CA VAL A 81 -4.90 -7.99 19.11
C VAL A 81 -3.60 -8.74 18.79
N LEU A 82 -3.44 -9.96 19.30
CA LEU A 82 -2.27 -10.80 19.01
C LEU A 82 -2.16 -11.14 17.53
N LEU A 83 -3.24 -11.61 16.91
CA LEU A 83 -3.27 -11.91 15.47
C LEU A 83 -2.91 -10.67 14.64
N GLY A 84 -3.45 -9.50 15.02
CA GLY A 84 -3.10 -8.23 14.41
C GLY A 84 -1.62 -7.88 14.55
N LEU A 85 -1.04 -8.05 15.75
CA LEU A 85 0.38 -7.82 15.99
C LEU A 85 1.27 -8.76 15.17
N ILE A 86 0.96 -10.06 15.16
CA ILE A 86 1.69 -11.05 14.35
C ILE A 86 1.67 -10.65 12.88
N HIS A 87 0.50 -10.24 12.36
CA HIS A 87 0.37 -9.77 10.98
C HIS A 87 1.22 -8.51 10.71
N ILE A 88 1.21 -7.53 11.62
CA ILE A 88 2.02 -6.31 11.50
C ILE A 88 3.50 -6.64 11.48
N PHE A 89 3.98 -7.47 12.41
CA PHE A 89 5.39 -7.86 12.48
C PHE A 89 5.82 -8.65 11.24
N SER A 90 5.02 -9.62 10.81
CA SER A 90 5.29 -10.41 9.60
C SER A 90 5.37 -9.51 8.36
N SER A 91 4.39 -8.60 8.20
CA SER A 91 4.35 -7.65 7.09
C SER A 91 5.54 -6.69 7.11
N ALA A 92 5.91 -6.19 8.29
CA ALA A 92 7.06 -5.31 8.45
C ALA A 92 8.36 -6.00 8.01
N ILE A 93 8.59 -7.24 8.46
CA ILE A 93 9.78 -8.01 8.08
C ILE A 93 9.81 -8.25 6.56
N ILE A 94 8.71 -8.75 6.00
CA ILE A 94 8.64 -9.09 4.57
C ILE A 94 8.83 -7.83 3.71
N TYR A 95 8.10 -6.75 3.99
CA TYR A 95 8.18 -5.53 3.19
C TYR A 95 9.53 -4.81 3.35
N SER A 96 10.12 -4.80 4.55
CA SER A 96 11.47 -4.28 4.73
C SER A 96 12.48 -5.09 3.93
N LEU A 97 12.43 -6.43 3.99
CA LEU A 97 13.34 -7.30 3.24
C LEU A 97 13.20 -7.07 1.73
N VAL A 98 11.97 -7.07 1.21
CA VAL A 98 11.69 -6.80 -0.21
C VAL A 98 12.17 -5.40 -0.59
N GLY A 99 11.96 -4.40 0.25
CA GLY A 99 12.41 -3.02 0.03
C GLY A 99 13.94 -2.92 -0.08
N TYR A 100 14.67 -3.49 0.89
CA TYR A 100 16.13 -3.49 0.87
C TYR A 100 16.71 -4.29 -0.31
N CYS A 101 16.16 -5.47 -0.61
CA CYS A 101 16.59 -6.27 -1.75
C CYS A 101 16.31 -5.55 -3.09
N SER A 102 15.13 -4.97 -3.23
CA SER A 102 14.76 -4.18 -4.41
C SER A 102 15.70 -3.00 -4.58
N GLN A 103 16.00 -2.26 -3.51
CA GLN A 103 16.94 -1.15 -3.55
C GLN A 103 18.34 -1.61 -3.97
N ALA A 104 18.87 -2.69 -3.37
CA ALA A 104 20.20 -3.22 -3.71
C ALA A 104 20.31 -3.64 -5.19
N VAL A 105 19.26 -4.26 -5.73
CA VAL A 105 19.24 -4.72 -7.14
C VAL A 105 19.01 -3.57 -8.12
N LEU A 106 18.08 -2.67 -7.81
CA LEU A 106 17.69 -1.59 -8.73
C LEU A 106 18.71 -0.44 -8.77
N GLN A 107 19.47 -0.22 -7.69
CA GLN A 107 20.56 0.76 -7.69
C GLN A 107 21.71 0.35 -8.63
N THR A 108 21.95 -0.96 -8.79
CA THR A 108 23.01 -1.48 -9.67
C THR A 108 22.56 -1.65 -11.12
N ARG A 109 21.25 -1.61 -11.38
CA ARG A 109 20.66 -1.83 -12.72
C ARG A 109 19.66 -0.74 -13.11
N PRO A 110 20.14 0.40 -13.65
CA PRO A 110 19.28 1.54 -13.98
C PRO A 110 18.19 1.19 -15.01
N SER A 111 18.48 0.33 -15.99
CA SER A 111 17.46 -0.13 -16.96
C SER A 111 16.35 -0.94 -16.30
N ALA A 112 16.66 -1.75 -15.29
CA ALA A 112 15.64 -2.51 -14.54
C ALA A 112 14.78 -1.57 -13.70
N ALA A 113 15.37 -0.56 -13.06
CA ALA A 113 14.63 0.46 -12.31
C ALA A 113 13.61 1.19 -13.20
N LEU A 114 14.02 1.59 -14.42
CA LEU A 114 13.12 2.23 -15.38
C LEU A 114 11.96 1.33 -15.82
N ILE A 115 12.23 0.05 -16.08
CA ILE A 115 11.19 -0.92 -16.47
C ILE A 115 10.21 -1.12 -15.32
N VAL A 116 10.70 -1.33 -14.09
CA VAL A 116 9.85 -1.51 -12.90
C VAL A 116 9.00 -0.26 -12.65
N SER A 117 9.58 0.95 -12.71
CA SER A 117 8.83 2.20 -12.57
C SER A 117 7.75 2.35 -13.65
N ARG A 118 8.07 2.02 -14.91
CA ARG A 118 7.11 2.16 -16.01
C ARG A 118 5.99 1.13 -15.93
N ILE A 119 6.30 -0.14 -15.65
CA ILE A 119 5.29 -1.19 -15.44
C ILE A 119 4.38 -0.84 -14.27
N SER A 120 4.95 -0.43 -13.13
CA SER A 120 4.19 0.01 -11.96
C SER A 120 3.26 1.17 -12.31
N GLY A 121 3.76 2.19 -13.02
CA GLY A 121 2.96 3.33 -13.45
C GLY A 121 1.80 2.95 -14.38
N PHE A 122 2.04 2.06 -15.35
CA PHE A 122 0.98 1.52 -16.21
C PHE A 122 -0.06 0.75 -15.41
N LEU A 123 0.37 -0.11 -14.50
CA LEU A 123 -0.52 -0.90 -13.65
C LEU A 123 -1.43 0.02 -12.82
N MET A 124 -0.87 1.09 -12.24
CA MET A 124 -1.61 2.08 -11.47
C MET A 124 -2.67 2.80 -12.30
N ILE A 125 -2.33 3.20 -13.53
CA ILE A 125 -3.29 3.83 -14.47
C ILE A 125 -4.42 2.84 -14.81
N ILE A 126 -4.09 1.59 -15.11
CA ILE A 126 -5.08 0.55 -15.43
C ILE A 126 -6.02 0.34 -14.25
N ILE A 127 -5.49 0.17 -13.04
CA ILE A 127 -6.29 0.00 -11.81
C ILE A 127 -7.21 1.21 -11.60
N ALA A 128 -6.70 2.43 -11.78
CA ALA A 128 -7.49 3.64 -11.62
C ALA A 128 -8.64 3.73 -12.63
N LEU A 129 -8.39 3.41 -13.91
CA LEU A 129 -9.43 3.37 -14.94
C LEU A 129 -10.49 2.31 -14.63
N LEU A 130 -10.07 1.12 -14.19
CA LEU A 130 -10.98 0.05 -13.78
C LEU A 130 -11.87 0.46 -12.60
N LEU A 131 -11.30 1.17 -11.61
CA LEU A 131 -12.08 1.68 -10.46
C LEU A 131 -13.13 2.71 -10.90
N ILE A 132 -12.78 3.62 -11.81
CA ILE A 132 -13.71 4.63 -12.35
C ILE A 132 -14.84 3.95 -13.14
N ILE A 133 -14.49 3.03 -14.05
CA ILE A 133 -15.48 2.29 -14.86
C ILE A 133 -16.40 1.45 -13.96
N GLY A 134 -15.85 0.81 -12.93
CA GLY A 134 -16.63 0.03 -11.96
C GLY A 134 -17.65 0.87 -11.19
N GLN A 135 -17.31 2.11 -10.82
CA GLN A 135 -18.24 3.04 -10.17
C GLN A 135 -19.29 3.63 -11.10
N LEU A 136 -19.03 3.68 -12.42
CA LEU A 136 -19.99 4.14 -13.42
C LEU A 136 -21.02 3.07 -13.81
N ARG A 137 -20.69 1.79 -13.61
CA ARG A 137 -21.53 0.64 -13.95
C ARG A 137 -22.42 0.14 -12.80
N GLY A 138 -22.13 0.53 -11.57
CA GLY A 138 -22.90 0.17 -10.37
C GLY A 138 -23.73 1.33 -9.87
#